data_AF-A0A528JFB5-F1
#
_entry.id   AF-A0A528JFB5-F1
#
_cell.length_a   1.000
_cell.length_b   1.000
_cell.length_c   1.000
_cell.angle_alpha   90.00
_cell.angle_beta   90.00
_cell.angle_gamma   90.00
#
_symmetry.space_group_name_H-M   'P 1'
#
loop_
_entity.id
_entity.type
_entity.pdbx_description
1 polymer ?
#
loop_
_entity_poly.entity_id
_entity_poly.type
_entity_poly.pdbx_seq_one_letter_code
_entity_poly.pdbx_strand_id
1 'polypeptide(L)'
;MLISSSLCLLLCAGCTTTQPPKVVVKYVTVERHIPASLIRPPPPGWSKPGGPEITADFIERGDVNETALRVCTAQIRKIAEWDRQ
;
A
#
# COMPACT_ATOMS: atom_id res chain seq x y z
N MET A 1 4.42 26.78 -64.59
CA MET A 1 3.62 26.53 -63.36
C MET A 1 3.61 25.03 -63.03
N LEU A 2 4.75 24.42 -62.67
CA LEU A 2 4.81 22.96 -62.41
C LEU A 2 5.61 22.56 -61.15
N ILE A 3 6.16 23.53 -60.40
CA ILE A 3 7.00 23.25 -59.22
C ILE A 3 6.17 23.18 -57.92
N SER A 4 4.91 23.66 -57.95
CA SER A 4 4.06 23.78 -56.75
C SER A 4 3.43 22.46 -56.27
N SER A 5 3.16 21.52 -57.19
CA SER A 5 2.36 20.32 -56.85
C SER A 5 3.17 19.20 -56.18
N SER A 6 4.50 19.15 -56.36
CA SER A 6 5.34 18.08 -55.81
C SER A 6 5.69 18.29 -54.33
N LEU A 7 5.67 19.53 -53.83
CA LEU A 7 6.00 19.82 -52.44
C LEU A 7 4.84 19.46 -51.49
N CYS A 8 3.60 19.50 -51.98
CA CYS A 8 2.40 19.24 -51.18
C CYS A 8 2.25 17.74 -50.82
N LEU A 9 2.73 16.82 -51.66
CA LEU A 9 2.63 15.38 -51.42
C LEU A 9 3.61 14.87 -50.34
N LEU A 10 4.71 15.58 -50.10
CA LEU A 10 5.71 15.19 -49.09
C LEU A 10 5.31 15.58 -47.66
N LEU A 11 4.47 16.61 -47.48
CA LEU A 11 3.98 17.05 -46.17
C LEU A 11 2.84 16.16 -45.61
N CYS A 12 2.06 15.51 -46.48
CA CYS A 12 0.96 14.63 -46.06
C CYS A 12 1.39 13.23 -45.60
N ALA A 13 2.65 12.84 -45.86
CA ALA A 13 3.18 11.53 -45.44
C ALA A 13 3.75 11.52 -44.00
N GLY A 14 3.81 12.67 -43.32
CA GLY A 14 4.48 12.82 -42.02
C GLY A 14 3.66 12.43 -40.78
N CYS A 15 2.38 12.07 -40.92
CA CYS A 15 1.49 11.83 -39.76
C CYS A 15 1.16 10.36 -39.48
N THR A 16 1.96 9.41 -39.96
CA THR A 16 1.88 8.02 -39.47
C THR A 16 2.93 7.80 -38.39
N THR A 17 2.60 8.24 -37.17
CA THR A 17 3.15 7.58 -35.97
C THR A 17 2.52 6.18 -35.91
N THR A 18 3.05 5.26 -36.73
CA THR A 18 2.75 3.83 -36.64
C THR A 18 3.63 3.26 -35.54
N GLN A 19 3.40 3.65 -34.28
CA GLN A 19 3.92 2.80 -33.22
C GLN A 19 3.15 1.48 -33.31
N PRO A 20 3.83 0.33 -33.52
CA PRO A 20 3.16 -0.96 -33.51
C PRO A 20 2.41 -1.10 -32.17
N PRO A 21 1.23 -1.72 -32.15
CA PRO A 21 0.46 -1.85 -30.93
C PRO A 21 1.33 -2.50 -29.87
N LYS A 22 1.43 -1.88 -28.69
CA LYS A 22 2.14 -2.46 -27.54
C LYS A 22 1.34 -3.68 -27.08
N VAL A 23 1.70 -4.84 -27.59
CA VAL A 23 1.14 -6.13 -27.15
C VAL A 23 1.79 -6.46 -25.80
N VAL A 24 0.98 -6.77 -24.79
CA VAL A 24 1.49 -7.23 -23.48
C VAL A 24 2.12 -8.60 -23.67
N VAL A 25 3.45 -8.68 -23.60
CA VAL A 25 4.23 -9.89 -23.94
C VAL A 25 4.45 -10.80 -22.72
N LYS A 26 4.36 -10.25 -21.50
CA LYS A 26 4.61 -11.00 -20.27
C LYS A 26 3.92 -10.35 -19.07
N TYR A 27 3.25 -11.16 -18.27
CA TYR A 27 2.82 -10.78 -16.93
C TYR A 27 3.91 -11.14 -15.92
N VAL A 28 4.23 -10.21 -15.04
CA VAL A 28 5.17 -10.43 -13.94
C VAL A 28 4.41 -10.18 -12.65
N THR A 29 4.34 -11.18 -11.78
CA THR A 29 3.84 -10.98 -10.42
C THR A 29 4.91 -10.24 -9.65
N VAL A 30 4.57 -9.05 -9.15
CA VAL A 30 5.44 -8.31 -8.23
C VAL A 30 4.95 -8.62 -6.82
N GLU A 31 5.71 -9.42 -6.09
CA GLU A 31 5.48 -9.61 -4.65
C GLU A 31 5.76 -8.29 -3.94
N ARG A 32 4.75 -7.77 -3.25
CA ARG A 32 4.85 -6.52 -2.48
C ARG A 32 4.64 -6.87 -1.02
N HIS A 33 5.69 -6.65 -0.23
CA HIS A 33 5.58 -6.75 1.23
C HIS A 33 5.17 -5.42 1.85
N ILE A 34 4.43 -5.51 2.94
CA ILE A 34 4.05 -4.37 3.75
C ILE A 34 5.29 -3.89 4.51
N PRO A 35 5.60 -2.58 4.50
CA PRO A 35 6.68 -2.04 5.31
C PRO A 35 6.57 -2.45 6.78
N ALA A 36 7.67 -2.88 7.39
CA ALA A 36 7.72 -3.37 8.77
C ALA A 36 7.15 -2.37 9.80
N SER A 37 7.21 -1.07 9.51
CA SER A 37 6.63 -0.03 10.35
C SER A 37 5.10 -0.08 10.43
N LEU A 38 4.43 -0.61 9.40
CA LEU A 38 2.96 -0.66 9.30
C LEU A 38 2.36 -1.97 9.85
N ILE A 39 3.16 -3.04 9.97
CA ILE A 39 2.75 -4.32 10.58
C ILE A 39 3.32 -4.52 11.99
N ARG A 40 3.90 -3.47 12.58
CA ARG A 40 4.41 -3.54 13.95
C ARG A 40 3.28 -3.90 14.91
N PRO A 41 3.50 -4.87 15.83
CA PRO A 41 2.53 -5.18 16.86
C PRO A 41 2.16 -3.94 17.69
N PRO A 42 0.88 -3.76 18.04
CA PRO A 42 0.49 -2.74 19.00
C PRO A 42 1.17 -2.95 20.36
N PRO A 43 1.32 -1.90 21.18
CA PRO A 43 1.73 -2.06 22.57
C PRO A 43 0.81 -3.04 23.31
N PRO A 44 1.34 -3.82 24.26
CA PRO A 44 0.51 -4.70 25.08
C PRO A 44 -0.47 -3.87 25.92
N GLY A 45 -1.61 -4.48 26.24
CA GLY A 45 -2.53 -3.90 27.22
C GLY A 45 -1.85 -3.77 28.60
N TRP A 46 -2.21 -2.72 29.32
CA TRP A 46 -1.78 -2.56 30.72
C TRP A 46 -2.28 -3.73 31.56
N SER A 47 -1.43 -4.24 32.47
CA SER A 47 -1.76 -5.37 33.32
C SER A 47 -1.02 -5.26 34.65
N LYS A 48 -1.74 -5.57 35.74
CA LYS A 48 -1.22 -5.72 37.11
C LYS A 48 -1.93 -6.91 37.75
N PRO A 49 -1.23 -7.79 38.48
CA PRO A 49 -1.88 -8.88 39.22
C PRO A 49 -2.96 -8.34 40.15
N GLY A 50 -4.18 -8.89 40.07
CA GLY A 50 -5.33 -8.42 40.86
C GLY A 50 -6.05 -7.19 40.30
N GLY A 51 -5.55 -6.59 39.22
CA GLY A 51 -6.13 -5.38 38.62
C GLY A 51 -5.62 -4.09 39.25
N PRO A 52 -6.24 -2.95 38.94
CA PRO A 52 -5.88 -1.67 39.54
C PRO A 52 -6.32 -1.63 41.01
N GLU A 53 -5.40 -1.22 41.88
CA GLU A 53 -5.54 -1.16 43.34
C GLU A 53 -5.45 0.28 43.86
N ILE A 54 -4.58 1.10 43.26
CA ILE A 54 -4.38 2.51 43.63
C ILE A 54 -4.73 3.45 42.49
N THR A 55 -5.00 4.72 42.80
CA THR A 55 -5.30 5.74 41.78
C THR A 55 -4.18 5.85 40.72
N ALA A 56 -2.92 5.66 41.11
CA ALA A 56 -1.80 5.67 40.17
C ALA A 56 -1.92 4.59 39.10
N ASP A 57 -2.47 3.41 39.41
CA ASP A 57 -2.67 2.33 38.45
C ASP A 57 -3.63 2.76 37.32
N PHE A 58 -4.64 3.58 37.63
CA PHE A 58 -5.54 4.12 36.61
C PHE A 58 -4.89 5.22 35.77
N ILE A 59 -3.98 6.01 36.36
CA ILE A 59 -3.21 7.01 35.62
C ILE A 59 -2.21 6.32 34.67
N GLU A 60 -1.51 5.30 35.15
CA GLU A 60 -0.57 4.50 34.36
C GLU A 60 -1.28 3.70 33.26
N ARG A 61 -2.43 3.11 33.58
CA ARG A 61 -3.30 2.46 32.59
C ARG A 61 -3.81 3.48 31.57
N GLY A 62 -4.12 4.70 32.01
CA GLY A 62 -4.77 5.72 31.19
C GLY A 62 -6.12 5.27 30.63
N ASP A 63 -6.53 5.89 29.52
CA ASP A 63 -7.70 5.49 28.72
C ASP A 63 -7.34 4.40 27.70
N VAL A 64 -6.44 3.49 28.08
CA VAL A 64 -6.11 2.37 27.21
C VAL A 64 -7.33 1.46 27.15
N ASN A 65 -8.13 1.66 26.09
CA ASN A 65 -9.27 0.84 25.78
C ASN A 65 -8.76 -0.56 25.41
N GLU A 66 -8.72 -1.43 26.42
CA GLU A 66 -8.20 -2.78 26.33
C GLU A 66 -8.88 -3.56 25.18
N THR A 67 -10.17 -3.32 24.96
CA THR A 67 -10.94 -3.90 23.85
C THR A 67 -10.39 -3.44 22.49
N ALA A 68 -10.11 -2.15 22.32
CA ALA A 68 -9.54 -1.62 21.07
C ALA A 68 -8.14 -2.18 20.79
N LEU A 69 -7.29 -2.30 21.82
CA LEU A 69 -5.97 -2.93 21.67
C LEU A 69 -6.06 -4.40 21.28
N ARG A 70 -6.99 -5.16 21.87
CA ARG A 70 -7.22 -6.57 21.51
C ARG A 70 -7.64 -6.72 20.06
N VAL A 71 -8.57 -5.88 19.58
CA VAL A 71 -9.02 -5.89 18.18
C VAL A 71 -7.88 -5.52 17.24
N CYS A 72 -7.16 -4.44 17.53
CA CYS A 72 -6.02 -4.00 16.71
C CYS A 72 -4.93 -5.08 16.64
N THR A 73 -4.62 -5.72 17.77
CA THR A 73 -3.66 -6.84 17.83
C THR A 73 -4.09 -8.00 16.95
N ALA A 74 -5.37 -8.38 17.00
CA ALA A 74 -5.91 -9.45 16.16
C ALA A 74 -5.83 -9.12 14.66
N GLN A 75 -6.15 -7.86 14.30
CA GLN A 75 -6.09 -7.37 12.92
C GLN A 75 -4.65 -7.35 12.38
N ILE A 76 -3.72 -6.73 13.11
CA ILE A 76 -2.31 -6.66 12.70
C ILE A 76 -1.72 -8.07 12.57
N ARG A 77 -2.05 -9.00 13.48
CA ARG A 77 -1.59 -10.39 13.37
C ARG A 77 -2.05 -11.05 12.08
N LYS A 78 -3.30 -10.82 11.67
CA LYS A 78 -3.83 -11.38 10.42
C LYS A 78 -3.22 -10.72 9.18
N ILE A 79 -2.97 -9.42 9.21
CA ILE A 79 -2.27 -8.71 8.14
C ILE A 79 -0.83 -9.22 8.01
N ALA A 80 -0.10 -9.38 9.11
CA ALA A 80 1.26 -9.91 9.11
C ALA A 80 1.33 -11.41 8.73
N GLU A 81 0.26 -12.17 8.96
CA GLU A 81 0.14 -13.54 8.46
C GLU A 81 -0.08 -13.58 6.95
N TRP A 82 -0.89 -12.66 6.42
CA TRP A 82 -1.11 -12.51 4.98
C TRP A 82 0.14 -12.03 4.24
N ASP A 83 0.90 -11.08 4.80
CA ASP A 83 2.13 -10.54 4.19
C ASP A 83 3.26 -11.57 3.97
N ARG A 84 3.17 -12.71 4.68
CA ARG A 84 4.12 -13.83 4.57
C ARG A 84 3.75 -14.86 3.51
N GLN A 85 2.58 -14.72 2.88
CA GLN A 85 2.09 -15.60 1.82
C GLN A 85 2.56 -15.09 0.46
#